data_AF-A0A521ZSK6-F1
#
_entry.id   AF-A0A521ZSK6-F1
#
_cell.length_a   1.000
_cell.length_b   1.000
_cell.length_c   1.000
_cell.angle_alpha   90.00
_cell.angle_beta   90.00
_cell.angle_gamma   90.00
#
_symmetry.space_group_name_H-M   'P 1'
#
loop_
_entity.id
_entity.type
_entity.pdbx_description
1 polymer ?
#
loop_
_entity_poly.entity_id
_entity_poly.type
_entity_poly.pdbx_seq_one_letter_code
_entity_poly.pdbx_strand_id
1 'polypeptide(L)' 'MFSINAKNLKAWLWGSAFLATGGGLPMKISEKICRQILKNKGGITIKKLSEFSKQEFLVSAYGVG' A
#
# COMPACT_ATOMS: atom_id res chain seq x y z
N MET A 1 6.06 9.15 -11.40
CA MET A 1 5.22 9.12 -10.20
C MET A 1 4.21 7.99 -10.36
N PHE A 2 4.26 6.96 -9.52
CA PHE A 2 3.33 5.84 -9.57
C PHE A 2 2.25 6.04 -8.52
N SER A 3 1.02 5.64 -8.79
CA SER A 3 -0.06 5.68 -7.81
C SER A 3 -0.76 4.34 -7.70
N ILE A 4 -1.07 3.93 -6.47
CA ILE A 4 -2.02 2.85 -6.20
C ILE A 4 -3.41 3.48 -6.18
N ASN A 5 -4.31 2.93 -6.97
CA ASN A 5 -5.70 3.35 -7.08
C ASN A 5 -6.61 2.12 -7.25
N ALA A 6 -7.92 2.33 -7.28
CA ALA A 6 -8.88 1.23 -7.34
C ALA A 6 -8.72 0.33 -8.58
N LYS A 7 -8.17 0.86 -9.69
CA LYS A 7 -8.00 0.13 -10.96
C LYS A 7 -6.81 -0.83 -10.91
N ASN A 8 -5.73 -0.48 -10.21
CA ASN A 8 -4.51 -1.29 -10.14
C ASN A 8 -4.27 -1.96 -8.77
N LEU A 9 -5.11 -1.68 -7.77
CA LEU A 9 -4.95 -2.23 -6.41
C LEU A 9 -4.77 -3.74 -6.39
N LYS A 10 -5.58 -4.47 -7.16
CA LYS A 10 -5.54 -5.94 -7.18
C LYS A 10 -4.17 -6.46 -7.62
N ALA A 11 -3.58 -5.88 -8.67
CA ALA A 11 -2.26 -6.27 -9.16
C ALA A 11 -1.17 -6.04 -8.10
N TRP A 12 -1.21 -4.90 -7.40
CA TRP A 12 -0.27 -4.60 -6.31
C TRP A 12 -0.39 -5.58 -5.15
N LEU A 13 -1.61 -5.93 -4.76
CA LEU A 13 -1.83 -6.89 -3.68
C LEU A 13 -1.36 -8.31 -4.06
N TRP A 14 -1.53 -8.74 -5.31
CA TRP A 14 -1.04 -10.03 -5.78
C TRP A 14 0.49 -10.08 -5.79
N GLY A 15 1.14 -9.03 -6.28
CA GLY A 15 2.61 -8.92 -6.23
C GLY A 15 3.13 -8.95 -4.79
N SER A 16 2.47 -8.22 -3.89
CA SER A 16 2.79 -8.23 -2.46
C SER A 16 2.64 -9.62 -1.85
N ALA A 17 1.53 -10.30 -2.10
CA ALA A 17 1.27 -11.65 -1.58
C ALA A 17 2.28 -12.69 -2.11
N PHE A 18 2.67 -12.58 -3.39
CA PHE A 18 3.71 -13.43 -3.98
C PHE A 18 5.06 -13.22 -3.29
N LEU A 19 5.46 -11.96 -3.07
CA LEU A 19 6.72 -11.62 -2.39
C LEU A 19 6.71 -11.91 -0.89
N ALA A 20 5.54 -11.99 -0.27
CA ALA A 20 5.38 -12.25 1.16
C ALA A 20 5.66 -13.71 1.56
N THR A 21 5.90 -14.63 0.61
CA THR A 21 6.27 -16.03 0.88
C THR A 21 5.30 -16.77 1.82
N GLY A 22 4.00 -16.47 1.75
CA GLY A 22 2.97 -17.08 2.59
C GLY A 22 2.69 -16.34 3.91
N GLY A 23 3.41 -15.26 4.21
CA GLY A 23 3.12 -14.36 5.33
C GLY A 23 2.07 -13.27 5.01
N GLY A 24 1.82 -12.42 5.99
CA GLY A 24 0.92 -11.26 5.86
C GLY A 24 -0.56 -11.59 6.06
N LEU A 25 -1.40 -10.57 5.87
CA LEU A 25 -2.85 -10.70 6.02
C LEU A 25 -3.47 -11.45 4.83
N PRO A 26 -4.55 -12.23 5.05
CA PRO A 26 -5.32 -12.83 3.97
C PRO A 26 -5.72 -11.79 2.91
N MET A 27 -5.62 -12.16 1.64
CA MET A 27 -5.84 -11.27 0.48
C MET A 27 -7.16 -10.48 0.57
N LYS A 28 -8.25 -11.13 1.01
CA LYS A 28 -9.57 -10.50 1.17
C LYS A 28 -9.56 -9.38 2.22
N ILE A 29 -8.81 -9.56 3.31
CA ILE A 29 -8.67 -8.57 4.39
C ILE A 29 -7.82 -7.41 3.89
N SER A 30 -6.66 -7.69 3.28
CA SER A 30 -5.78 -6.69 2.69
C SER A 30 -6.52 -5.83 1.66
N GLU A 31 -7.30 -6.44 0.77
CA GLU A 31 -8.11 -5.72 -0.22
C GLU A 31 -9.16 -4.81 0.43
N LYS A 32 -9.87 -5.29 1.46
CA LYS A 32 -10.87 -4.48 2.18
C LYS A 32 -10.24 -3.23 2.80
N ILE A 33 -9.11 -3.38 3.49
CA ILE A 33 -8.39 -2.27 4.12
C ILE A 33 -7.92 -1.26 3.07
N CYS A 34 -7.23 -1.72 2.02
CA CYS A 34 -6.74 -0.82 0.98
C CYS A 34 -7.88 -0.08 0.26
N ARG A 35 -9.03 -0.73 0.01
CA ARG A 35 -10.20 -0.06 -0.58
C ARG A 35 -10.75 1.04 0.33
N GLN A 36 -10.77 0.84 1.65
CA GLN A 36 -11.19 1.89 2.59
C GLN A 36 -10.23 3.09 2.56
N ILE A 37 -8.92 2.84 2.56
CA ILE A 37 -7.90 3.90 2.45
C ILE A 37 -8.08 4.69 1.15
N LEU A 38 -8.25 3.99 0.03
CA LEU A 38 -8.41 4.62 -1.28
C LEU A 38 -9.70 5.43 -1.41
N LYS A 39 -10.81 5.01 -0.77
CA LYS A 39 -12.05 5.80 -0.74
C LYS A 39 -11.85 7.18 -0.10
N ASN A 40 -11.02 7.26 0.95
CA ASN A 40 -10.82 8.49 1.69
C ASN A 40 -9.76 9.42 1.05
N LYS A 41 -8.83 8.88 0.27
CA LYS A 41 -7.66 9.61 -0.24
C LYS A 41 -7.59 9.72 -1.77
N GLY A 42 -8.45 9.01 -2.52
CA GLY A 42 -8.45 8.97 -3.99
C GLY A 42 -7.30 8.16 -4.61
N GLY A 43 -6.17 8.02 -3.89
CA GLY A 43 -5.00 7.27 -4.32
C GLY A 43 -3.90 7.27 -3.27
N ILE A 44 -2.94 6.36 -3.42
CA ILE A 44 -1.67 6.38 -2.68
C ILE A 44 -0.56 6.70 -3.67
N THR A 45 0.14 7.81 -3.46
CA THR A 45 1.30 8.20 -4.27
C THR A 45 2.54 7.47 -3.78
N ILE A 46 3.25 6.81 -4.69
CA ILE A 46 4.55 6.21 -4.43
C ILE A 46 5.63 7.13 -4.98
N LYS A 47 6.57 7.49 -4.11
CA LYS A 47 7.79 8.26 -4.42
C LYS A 47 9.03 7.43 -4.12
N LYS A 48 10.12 7.66 -4.83
CA LYS A 48 11.43 7.12 -4.44
C LYS A 48 11.92 7.80 -3.17
N LEU A 49 12.72 7.09 -2.37
CA LEU A 49 13.35 7.64 -1.16
C LEU A 49 14.11 8.95 -1.43
N SER A 50 14.78 9.06 -2.58
CA SER A 50 15.51 10.26 -3.01
C SER A 50 14.62 11.48 -3.30
N GLU A 51 13.31 11.30 -3.44
CA GLU A 51 12.36 12.38 -3.72
C GLU A 51 11.78 13.01 -2.44
N PHE A 52 12.11 12.46 -1.26
CA PHE A 52 11.69 13.04 0.01
C PHE A 52 12.65 14.13 0.48
N SER A 53 12.08 15.23 0.97
CA SER A 53 12.83 16.34 1.55
C SER A 53 13.27 16.02 2.98
N LYS A 54 14.31 16.70 3.46
CA LYS A 54 14.80 16.56 4.86
C LYS A 54 13.79 17.01 5.92
N GLN A 55 12.71 17.67 5.53
CA GLN A 55 11.67 18.19 6.42
C GLN A 55 10.47 17.23 6.53
N GLU A 56 10.44 16.16 5.72
CA GLU A 56 9.39 15.14 5.78
C GLU A 56 9.71 14.08 6.84
N PHE A 57 8.68 13.60 7.53
CA PHE A 57 8.80 12.54 8.54
C PHE A 57 8.55 11.17 7.93
N LEU A 58 9.40 10.20 8.26
CA LEU A 58 9.18 8.80 7.94
C LEU A 58 8.34 8.16 9.04
N VAL A 59 7.15 7.67 8.68
CA VAL A 59 6.28 6.90 9.57
C VAL A 59 6.12 5.51 8.99
N SER A 60 6.39 4.48 9.80
CA SER A 60 6.05 3.10 9.48
C SER A 60 4.74 2.72 10.18
N ALA A 61 3.77 2.25 9.43
CA ALA A 61 2.49 1.77 9.94
C ALA A 61 2.25 0.33 9.45
N TYR A 62 1.94 -0.57 10.37
CA TYR A 62 1.65 -1.97 10.08
C TYR A 62 0.54 -2.47 11.00
N GLY A 63 -0.22 -3.45 10.52
CA GLY A 63 -1.23 -4.13 11.33
C GLY A 63 -0.59 -5.23 12.17
N VAL A 64 -0.91 -5.28 13.46
CA VAL A 64 -0.60 -6.40 14.36
C VAL A 64 -1.91 -7.02 14.84
N GLY A 65 -1.90 -8.33 15.09
CA GLY A 65 -3.04 -9.10 15.55
C GLY A 65 -2.59 -10.36 16.26
#